data_AF-A0A3D2SMS1-F1
#
_entry.id   AF-A0A3D2SMS1-F1
#
_cell.length_a   1.000
_cell.length_b   1.000
_cell.length_c   1.000
_cell.angle_alpha   90.00
_cell.angle_beta   90.00
_cell.angle_gamma   90.00
#
_symmetry.space_group_name_H-M   'P 1'
#
loop_
_entity.id
_entity.type
_entity.pdbx_description
1 polymer ?
#
loop_
_entity_poly.entity_id
_entity_poly.type
_entity_poly.pdbx_seq_one_letter_code
_entity_poly.pdbx_strand_id
1 'polypeptide(L)' 'MIQIQNTILGKIVDRKHEELADRLKQRSLKDVEEWAKQATPVRGFAQSLRSKRPGVIAEIKKASPSKGVIRADF' A
#
# COMPACT_ATOMS: atom_id res chain seq x y z
N MET A 1 0.20 23.89 -3.67
CA MET A 1 0.37 22.68 -2.83
C MET A 1 -1.00 22.26 -2.32
N ILE A 2 -1.32 20.97 -2.28
CA ILE A 2 -2.63 20.51 -1.80
C ILE A 2 -2.62 20.55 -0.27
N GLN A 3 -3.57 21.27 0.31
CA GLN A 3 -3.71 21.45 1.76
C GLN A 3 -4.53 20.28 2.34
N ILE A 4 -3.86 19.29 2.95
CA ILE A 4 -4.51 18.06 3.46
C ILE A 4 -4.58 17.99 4.99
N GLN A 5 -3.98 18.95 5.70
CA GLN A 5 -4.03 19.00 7.15
C GLN A 5 -5.47 19.00 7.66
N ASN A 6 -5.70 18.37 8.82
CA ASN A 6 -7.01 18.18 9.45
C ASN A 6 -8.03 17.33 8.66
N THR A 7 -7.65 16.77 7.50
CA THR A 7 -8.48 15.79 6.78
C THR A 7 -8.17 14.35 7.21
N ILE A 8 -9.03 13.40 6.88
CA ILE A 8 -8.72 11.97 7.05
C ILE A 8 -7.47 11.59 6.25
N LEU A 9 -7.27 12.17 5.06
CA LEU A 9 -6.07 11.93 4.27
C LEU A 9 -4.82 12.44 4.98
N GLY A 10 -4.86 13.64 5.57
CA GLY A 10 -3.78 14.18 6.39
C GLY A 10 -3.40 13.23 7.53
N LYS A 11 -4.40 12.78 8.31
CA LYS A 11 -4.19 11.80 9.39
C LYS A 11 -3.55 10.49 8.91
N ILE A 12 -3.98 9.99 7.74
CA ILE A 12 -3.38 8.77 7.15
C ILE A 12 -1.92 9.02 6.78
N VAL A 13 -1.60 10.15 6.16
CA VAL A 13 -0.24 10.49 5.73
C VAL A 13 0.68 10.67 6.94
N ASP A 14 0.26 11.42 7.96
CA ASP A 14 1.03 11.63 9.20
C ASP A 14 1.37 10.30 9.86
N ARG A 15 0.39 9.39 9.97
CA ARG A 15 0.62 8.05 10.52
C ARG A 15 1.60 7.23 9.68
N LYS A 16 1.60 7.37 8.34
CA LYS A 16 2.55 6.65 7.48
C LYS A 16 3.99 7.14 7.63
N HIS A 17 4.20 8.42 7.94
CA HIS A 17 5.54 8.92 8.28
C HIS A 17 6.07 8.31 9.58
N GLU A 18 5.23 8.23 10.62
CA GLU A 18 5.59 7.55 11.88
C GLU A 18 5.93 6.08 11.64
N GLU A 19 5.07 5.35 10.91
CA GLU A 19 5.31 3.94 10.58
C GLU A 19 6.60 3.74 9.77
N LEU A 20 6.90 4.66 8.84
CA LEU A 20 8.14 4.60 8.07
C LEU A 20 9.36 4.80 8.97
N ALA A 21 9.33 5.80 9.85
CA ALA A 21 10.41 6.05 10.80
C ALA A 21 10.65 4.86 11.73
N ASP A 22 9.60 4.21 12.21
CA ASP A 22 9.70 3.02 13.05
C ASP A 22 10.23 1.80 12.29
N ARG A 23 9.82 1.61 11.03
CA ARG A 23 10.34 0.53 10.18
C ARG A 23 11.80 0.72 9.81
N LEU A 24 12.25 1.96 9.57
CA LEU A 24 13.65 2.26 9.27
C LEU A 24 14.59 1.96 10.44
N LYS A 25 14.09 2.01 11.70
CA LYS A 25 14.86 1.56 12.88
C LYS A 25 15.07 0.04 12.90
N GLN A 26 14.17 -0.72 12.28
CA GLN A 26 14.22 -2.20 12.24
C GLN A 26 15.00 -2.72 11.03
N ARG A 27 14.97 -2.00 9.91
CA ARG A 27 15.63 -2.39 8.67
C ARG A 27 16.01 -1.16 7.85
N SER A 28 17.26 -1.13 7.38
CA SER A 28 17.73 -0.02 6.54
C SER A 28 17.12 -0.08 5.14
N LEU A 29 17.17 1.04 4.42
CA LEU A 29 16.76 1.08 3.02
C LEU A 29 17.60 0.11 2.16
N LYS A 30 18.91 0.03 2.41
CA LYS A 30 19.84 -0.86 1.70
C LYS A 30 19.43 -2.33 1.82
N ASP A 31 19.00 -2.75 3.01
CA ASP A 31 18.53 -4.13 3.21
C ASP A 31 17.25 -4.41 2.41
N VAL A 32 16.33 -3.43 2.34
CA VAL A 32 15.10 -3.53 1.54
C VAL A 32 15.42 -3.60 0.04
N GLU A 33 16.38 -2.82 -0.43
CA GLU A 33 16.85 -2.87 -1.83
C GLU A 33 17.45 -4.24 -2.17
N GLU A 34 18.24 -4.82 -1.26
CA GLU A 34 18.83 -6.14 -1.48
C GLU A 34 17.76 -7.25 -1.51
N TRP A 35 16.76 -7.16 -0.63
CA TRP A 35 15.60 -8.07 -0.68
C TRP A 35 14.81 -7.93 -1.96
N ALA A 36 14.64 -6.71 -2.47
CA ALA A 36 13.93 -6.47 -3.72
C ALA A 36 14.62 -7.14 -4.92
N LYS A 37 15.96 -7.19 -4.94
CA LYS A 37 16.72 -7.91 -5.99
C LYS A 37 16.53 -9.42 -5.95
N GLN A 38 16.31 -9.97 -4.75
CA GLN A 38 16.13 -11.42 -4.53
C GLN A 38 14.66 -11.86 -4.66
N ALA A 39 13.72 -10.91 -4.83
CA ALA A 39 12.31 -11.21 -4.97
C ALA A 39 12.01 -11.95 -6.29
N THR A 40 10.90 -12.69 -6.31
CA THR A 40 10.42 -13.36 -7.53
C THR A 40 10.15 -12.33 -8.64
N PRO A 41 10.25 -12.72 -9.92
CA PRO A 41 9.96 -11.83 -11.05
C PRO A 41 8.58 -11.16 -10.97
N VAL A 42 8.51 -9.92 -11.45
CA VAL A 42 7.24 -9.18 -11.53
C VAL A 42 6.28 -9.84 -12.53
N ARG A 43 4.98 -9.82 -12.23
CA ARG A 43 3.94 -10.54 -13.01
C ARG A 43 3.34 -9.76 -14.18
N GLY A 44 3.76 -8.51 -14.43
CA GLY A 44 3.22 -7.69 -15.52
C GLY A 44 1.81 -7.13 -15.26
N PHE A 45 1.63 -6.38 -14.16
CA PHE A 45 0.34 -5.81 -13.72
C PHE A 45 -0.37 -5.01 -14.83
N ALA A 46 0.32 -4.04 -15.43
CA ALA A 46 -0.27 -3.17 -16.44
C ALA A 46 -0.62 -3.91 -17.75
N GLN A 47 0.19 -4.89 -18.14
CA GLN A 47 -0.09 -5.74 -19.29
C GLN A 47 -1.33 -6.60 -19.06
N SER A 48 -1.45 -7.19 -17.86
CA SER A 48 -2.60 -8.01 -17.48
C SER A 48 -3.92 -7.23 -17.60
N LEU A 49 -3.94 -5.98 -17.15
CA LEU A 49 -5.12 -5.10 -17.28
C LEU A 49 -5.44 -4.75 -18.73
N ARG A 50 -4.44 -4.42 -19.55
CA ARG A 50 -4.65 -4.10 -20.97
C ARG A 50 -5.13 -5.30 -21.79
N SER A 51 -4.71 -6.51 -21.42
CA SER A 51 -5.03 -7.75 -22.16
C SER A 51 -6.45 -8.29 -21.93
N LYS A 52 -7.15 -7.82 -20.89
CA LYS A 52 -8.49 -8.32 -20.50
C LYS A 52 -9.56 -7.28 -20.73
N ARG A 53 -10.78 -7.73 -21.04
CA ARG A 53 -11.98 -6.89 -21.18
C ARG A 53 -13.19 -7.58 -20.53
N PRO A 54 -13.65 -7.13 -19.35
CA PRO A 54 -13.09 -6.05 -18.53
C PRO A 54 -11.76 -6.45 -17.85
N GLY A 55 -10.86 -5.48 -17.69
CA GLY A 55 -9.68 -5.62 -16.82
C GLY A 55 -10.06 -5.26 -15.39
N VAL A 56 -10.20 -6.26 -14.51
CA VAL A 56 -10.64 -6.07 -13.12
C VAL A 56 -9.45 -6.15 -12.17
N ILE A 57 -9.34 -5.17 -11.27
CA ILE A 57 -8.46 -5.23 -10.08
C ILE A 57 -9.35 -5.57 -8.89
N ALA A 58 -9.27 -6.81 -8.41
CA ALA A 58 -9.96 -7.21 -7.19
C ALA A 58 -9.14 -6.76 -5.96
N GLU A 59 -9.72 -5.90 -5.12
CA GLU A 59 -9.11 -5.45 -3.87
C GLU A 59 -9.44 -6.43 -2.73
N ILE A 60 -8.44 -6.88 -1.99
CA ILE A 60 -8.61 -7.67 -0.76
C ILE A 60 -8.47 -6.72 0.43
N LYS A 61 -9.56 -6.46 1.17
CA LYS A 61 -9.60 -5.43 2.23
C LYS A 61 -10.43 -5.79 3.45
N LYS A 62 -9.81 -5.66 4.63
CA LYS A 62 -10.45 -5.96 5.92
C LYS A 62 -11.38 -4.85 6.40
N ALA A 63 -10.94 -3.59 6.29
CA ALA A 63 -11.63 -2.42 6.83
C ALA A 63 -11.33 -1.15 6.03
N SER A 64 -12.15 -0.11 6.20
CA SER A 64 -11.87 1.25 5.70
C SER A 64 -12.31 2.33 6.70
N PRO A 65 -11.74 3.54 6.65
CA PRO A 65 -12.20 4.66 7.49
C PRO A 65 -13.69 4.99 7.31
N SER A 66 -14.24 4.80 6.11
CA SER A 66 -15.63 5.14 5.78
C SER A 66 -16.64 4.05 6.09
N LYS A 67 -16.21 2.79 6.22
CA LYS A 67 -17.11 1.62 6.38
C LYS A 67 -16.80 0.76 7.60
N GLY A 68 -15.76 1.09 8.38
CA GLY A 68 -15.32 0.24 9.49
C GLY A 68 -14.83 -1.11 9.00
N VAL A 69 -15.07 -2.17 9.77
CA VAL A 69 -14.76 -3.55 9.38
C VAL A 69 -15.69 -3.98 8.24
N ILE A 70 -15.10 -4.34 7.10
CA ILE A 70 -15.78 -4.83 5.90
C ILE A 70 -15.89 -6.36 5.95
N ARG A 71 -14.83 -7.03 6.44
CA ARG A 71 -14.76 -8.49 6.56
C ARG A 71 -14.16 -8.85 7.91
N ALA A 72 -14.97 -9.40 8.81
CA ALA A 72 -14.56 -9.76 10.16
C ALA A 72 -13.60 -10.97 10.17
N ASP A 73 -13.96 -12.00 9.40
CA ASP A 73 -13.13 -13.19 9.16
C ASP A 73 -12.22 -12.96 7.95
N PHE A 74 -11.02 -12.45 8.21
CA PHE A 74 -10.09 -11.92 7.21
C PHE A 74 -8.74 -12.63 7.22
#